data_AF-A0A2T2UHG9-F1
#
_entry.id   AF-A0A2T2UHG9-F1
#
_cell.length_a   1.000
_cell.length_b   1.000
_cell.length_c   1.000
_cell.angle_alpha   90.00
_cell.angle_beta   90.00
_cell.angle_gamma   90.00
#
_symmetry.space_group_name_H-M   'P 1'
#
loop_
_entity.id
_entity.type
_entity.pdbx_description
1 polymer ?
#
loop_
_entity_poly.entity_id
_entity_poly.type
_entity_poly.pdbx_seq_one_letter_code
_entity_poly.pdbx_strand_id
1 'polypeptide(L)'
;MNGSPDPSDFWAKLHPDWPDVEEWHPLAAHSAEVAAVTEALLERTILGERMAALVGWDKLSPVHVQRLCVLAALHDAGKVNHGFQNRGHDAPGPRKGHVGPMVEVLGSEQSAKWLQKFGAVSMLEWFESEDHFFHFLLATFGHHGRPVQPAHGFSSKLWEENDRRTPAEEMERLAAFVRQWFPEAFGEEADAFPPDPPFQHAFNGILTLADWIGSDRRFFAFAEENGEPMPAARRGAVEAVEALFLDPAAARAGLGDVPVGFDGVLEEASWTPHDIQQETLDLPLHADGSLTVLESDTGSGKTEAALARFARLYRRGQVDGMYFAVPTRSAATQLHERVRETAARLFPEDARPPVVQAVPGYIKADDAEATALPDFEVRWDEGDTAMRYRGWAAEHPKRFLAGPIVVGTVDQALLSALQASHAHLRAAALLRHFLVVDEVHASDVYMTALMDRVLDQHLSAG
;
A
#
# COMPACT_ATOMS: atom_id res chain seq x y z
N MET A 1 -4.64 -3.94 -24.52
CA MET A 1 -4.87 -3.85 -25.97
C MET A 1 -3.59 -4.09 -26.76
N ASN A 2 -3.68 -4.74 -27.92
CA ASN A 2 -2.54 -4.97 -28.81
C ASN A 2 -2.39 -3.82 -29.82
N GLY A 3 -1.15 -3.43 -30.11
CA GLY A 3 -0.77 -2.31 -30.97
C GLY A 3 -0.66 -0.97 -30.23
N SER A 4 -0.38 0.09 -30.99
CA SER A 4 -0.33 1.46 -30.46
C SER A 4 -1.74 2.02 -30.23
N PRO A 5 -1.96 2.84 -29.19
CA PRO A 5 -3.21 3.59 -29.03
C PRO A 5 -3.44 4.50 -30.25
N ASP A 6 -4.71 4.70 -30.63
CA ASP A 6 -5.06 5.76 -31.59
C ASP A 6 -4.68 7.13 -31.00
N PRO A 7 -4.30 8.12 -31.80
CA PRO A 7 -4.07 9.47 -31.29
C PRO A 7 -5.25 10.09 -30.53
N SER A 8 -6.48 9.58 -30.68
CA SER A 8 -7.66 9.98 -29.93
C SER A 8 -7.87 9.27 -28.59
N ASP A 9 -7.15 8.17 -28.35
CA ASP A 9 -7.24 7.39 -27.12
C ASP A 9 -6.53 8.05 -25.93
N PHE A 10 -6.96 7.64 -24.73
CA PHE A 10 -6.36 8.03 -23.46
C PHE A 10 -5.78 6.81 -22.74
N TRP A 11 -4.47 6.65 -22.83
CA TRP A 11 -3.74 5.55 -22.20
C TRP A 11 -3.18 5.93 -20.82
N ALA A 12 -3.07 4.94 -19.93
CA ALA A 12 -2.37 5.06 -18.65
C ALA A 12 -1.01 4.36 -18.64
N LYS A 13 -0.86 3.24 -19.35
CA LYS A 13 0.40 2.48 -19.48
C LYS A 13 0.67 2.09 -20.93
N LEU A 14 1.96 1.97 -21.26
CA LEU A 14 2.49 1.43 -22.52
C LEU A 14 3.53 0.37 -22.17
N HIS A 15 3.56 -0.74 -22.91
CA HIS A 15 4.65 -1.72 -22.85
C HIS A 15 5.63 -1.49 -24.02
N PRO A 16 6.96 -1.52 -23.80
CA PRO A 16 7.95 -1.09 -24.81
C PRO A 16 7.99 -2.05 -26.02
N ASP A 17 8.45 -1.65 -27.21
CA ASP A 17 9.54 -0.71 -27.57
C ASP A 17 9.10 0.47 -28.47
N TRP A 18 9.05 1.71 -27.96
CA TRP A 18 8.84 2.89 -28.82
C TRP A 18 9.88 2.94 -29.96
N PRO A 19 9.48 3.08 -31.25
CA PRO A 19 8.15 3.50 -31.76
C PRO A 19 7.08 2.42 -31.91
N ASP A 20 7.41 1.15 -31.73
CA ASP A 20 6.56 -0.02 -31.86
C ASP A 20 5.90 -0.36 -30.51
N VAL A 21 4.86 0.41 -30.12
CA VAL A 21 4.05 0.07 -28.94
C VAL A 21 3.30 -1.23 -29.22
N GLU A 22 3.71 -2.31 -28.55
CA GLU A 22 3.09 -3.62 -28.71
C GLU A 22 1.76 -3.72 -27.95
N GLU A 23 1.66 -3.07 -26.80
CA GLU A 23 0.44 -3.06 -26.02
C GLU A 23 0.27 -1.78 -25.18
N TRP A 24 -0.99 -1.45 -24.90
CA TRP A 24 -1.36 -0.34 -24.02
C TRP A 24 -2.55 -0.65 -23.13
N HIS A 25 -2.67 0.15 -22.06
CA HIS A 25 -3.74 0.04 -21.07
C HIS A 25 -4.56 1.33 -20.96
N PRO A 26 -5.90 1.28 -21.09
CA PRO A 26 -6.76 2.44 -20.95
C PRO A 26 -6.68 3.11 -19.58
N LEU A 27 -6.81 4.44 -19.56
CA LEU A 27 -6.84 5.22 -18.31
C LEU A 27 -7.97 4.76 -17.39
N ALA A 28 -9.20 4.62 -17.92
CA ALA A 28 -10.34 4.17 -17.13
C ALA A 28 -10.15 2.76 -16.54
N ALA A 29 -9.44 1.87 -17.24
CA ALA A 29 -9.13 0.54 -16.74
C ALA A 29 -8.16 0.61 -15.56
N HIS A 30 -7.04 1.33 -15.69
CA HIS A 30 -6.09 1.55 -14.59
C HIS A 30 -6.74 2.24 -13.38
N SER A 31 -7.58 3.25 -13.61
CA SER A 31 -8.35 3.91 -12.56
C SER A 31 -9.26 2.95 -11.80
N ALA A 32 -9.93 2.02 -12.50
CA ALA A 32 -10.77 1.01 -11.88
C ALA A 32 -9.93 0.01 -11.04
N GLU A 33 -8.77 -0.40 -11.55
CA GLU A 33 -7.86 -1.34 -10.87
C GLU A 33 -7.32 -0.76 -9.57
N VAL A 34 -6.81 0.47 -9.60
CA VAL A 34 -6.28 1.13 -8.38
C VAL A 34 -7.39 1.38 -7.36
N ALA A 35 -8.59 1.76 -7.80
CA ALA A 35 -9.72 1.93 -6.91
C ALA A 35 -10.20 0.61 -6.29
N ALA A 36 -10.26 -0.46 -7.08
CA ALA A 36 -10.62 -1.80 -6.61
C ALA A 36 -9.59 -2.39 -5.65
N VAL A 37 -8.29 -2.16 -5.88
CA VAL A 37 -7.24 -2.56 -4.93
C VAL A 37 -7.34 -1.74 -3.65
N THR A 38 -7.62 -0.44 -3.74
CA THR A 38 -7.85 0.40 -2.55
C THR A 38 -9.03 -0.14 -1.72
N GLU A 39 -10.14 -0.48 -2.38
CA GLU A 39 -11.32 -1.11 -1.76
C GLU A 39 -10.93 -2.42 -1.05
N ALA A 40 -10.24 -3.33 -1.75
CA ALA A 40 -9.80 -4.61 -1.20
C ALA A 40 -8.84 -4.44 -0.01
N LEU A 41 -7.91 -3.47 -0.06
CA LEU A 41 -7.00 -3.18 1.05
C LEU A 41 -7.76 -2.67 2.27
N LEU A 42 -8.75 -1.79 2.10
CA LEU A 42 -9.51 -1.22 3.21
C LEU A 42 -10.50 -2.22 3.83
N GLU A 43 -11.07 -3.14 3.03
CA GLU A 43 -12.11 -4.07 3.48
C GLU A 43 -11.59 -5.44 3.92
N ARG A 44 -10.47 -5.90 3.36
CA ARG A 44 -9.94 -7.25 3.59
C ARG A 44 -8.71 -7.30 4.49
N THR A 45 -8.18 -6.14 4.85
CA THR A 45 -7.05 -6.01 5.76
C THR A 45 -7.44 -5.09 6.92
N ILE A 46 -6.65 -5.07 7.98
CA ILE A 46 -6.86 -4.18 9.12
C ILE A 46 -6.72 -2.69 8.76
N LEU A 47 -6.22 -2.35 7.57
CA LEU A 47 -5.96 -0.96 7.17
C LEU A 47 -7.21 -0.06 7.24
N GLY A 48 -8.42 -0.59 6.98
CA GLY A 48 -9.66 0.17 7.20
C GLY A 48 -9.89 0.55 8.66
N GLU A 49 -9.60 -0.36 9.58
CA GLU A 49 -9.66 -0.12 11.04
C GLU A 49 -8.55 0.86 11.47
N ARG A 50 -7.33 0.72 10.93
CA ARG A 50 -6.23 1.66 11.16
C ARG A 50 -6.58 3.08 10.75
N MET A 51 -7.17 3.21 9.57
CA MET A 51 -7.63 4.49 9.04
C MET A 51 -8.71 5.12 9.93
N ALA A 52 -9.63 4.33 10.47
CA ALA A 52 -10.64 4.82 11.40
C ALA A 52 -10.03 5.26 12.74
N ALA A 53 -9.12 4.45 13.31
CA ALA A 53 -8.46 4.75 14.58
C ALA A 53 -7.65 6.06 14.54
N LEU A 54 -6.97 6.35 13.42
CA LEU A 54 -6.22 7.59 13.22
C LEU A 54 -7.06 8.87 13.36
N VAL A 55 -8.38 8.77 13.23
CA VAL A 55 -9.34 9.88 13.38
C VAL A 55 -10.32 9.67 14.54
N GLY A 56 -10.05 8.70 15.42
CA GLY A 56 -10.87 8.41 16.59
C GLY A 56 -12.25 7.80 16.26
N TRP A 57 -12.37 7.12 15.12
CA TRP A 57 -13.59 6.41 14.72
C TRP A 57 -13.47 4.92 15.01
N ASP A 58 -14.59 4.29 15.39
CA ASP A 58 -14.65 2.83 15.60
C ASP A 58 -14.42 2.05 14.29
N LYS A 59 -14.89 2.61 13.17
CA LYS A 59 -14.74 2.02 11.83
C LYS A 59 -15.02 3.04 10.73
N LEU A 60 -14.50 2.78 9.54
CA LEU A 60 -14.97 3.44 8.32
C LEU A 60 -16.36 2.88 7.95
N SER A 61 -17.28 3.75 7.54
CA SER A 61 -18.54 3.34 6.94
C SER A 61 -18.31 2.89 5.49
N PRO A 62 -19.25 2.14 4.87
CA PRO A 62 -19.18 1.83 3.45
C PRO A 62 -19.05 3.09 2.58
N VAL A 63 -19.75 4.17 2.95
CA VAL A 63 -19.64 5.48 2.30
C VAL A 63 -18.22 6.05 2.39
N HIS A 64 -17.57 5.98 3.57
CA HIS A 64 -16.19 6.43 3.74
C HIS A 64 -15.23 5.63 2.85
N VAL A 65 -15.37 4.30 2.81
CA VAL A 65 -14.54 3.43 1.95
C VAL A 65 -14.72 3.84 0.48
N GLN A 66 -15.96 3.97 0.00
CA GLN A 66 -16.22 4.38 -1.38
C GLN A 66 -15.68 5.78 -1.70
N ARG A 67 -15.76 6.75 -0.78
CA ARG A 67 -15.19 8.10 -0.96
C ARG A 67 -13.67 8.05 -1.12
N LEU A 68 -12.97 7.22 -0.34
CA LEU A 68 -11.51 7.00 -0.51
C LEU A 68 -11.20 6.30 -1.84
N CYS A 69 -12.03 5.35 -2.27
CA CYS A 69 -11.88 4.67 -3.57
C CYS A 69 -12.12 5.62 -4.76
N VAL A 70 -13.04 6.58 -4.62
CA VAL A 70 -13.25 7.65 -5.61
C VAL A 70 -11.99 8.50 -5.76
N LEU A 71 -11.38 8.93 -4.67
CA LEU A 71 -10.10 9.66 -4.72
C LEU A 71 -9.01 8.81 -5.37
N ALA A 72 -8.92 7.52 -5.01
CA ALA A 72 -7.98 6.58 -5.61
C ALA A 72 -8.18 6.44 -7.12
N ALA A 73 -9.42 6.36 -7.61
CA ALA A 73 -9.70 6.28 -9.05
C ALA A 73 -9.20 7.51 -9.82
N LEU A 74 -9.11 8.67 -9.16
CA LEU A 74 -8.68 9.94 -9.75
C LEU A 74 -7.16 10.19 -9.65
N HIS A 75 -6.38 9.32 -9.00
CA HIS A 75 -4.93 9.51 -8.77
C HIS A 75 -4.17 9.90 -10.04
N ASP A 76 -4.52 9.27 -11.16
CA ASP A 76 -3.92 9.43 -12.48
C ASP A 76 -4.76 10.25 -13.47
N ALA A 77 -5.83 10.90 -13.02
CA ALA A 77 -6.73 11.68 -13.87
C ALA A 77 -5.98 12.75 -14.70
N GLY A 78 -4.85 13.24 -14.17
CA GLY A 78 -3.97 14.15 -14.91
C GLY A 78 -3.44 13.58 -16.23
N LYS A 79 -3.45 12.26 -16.45
CA LYS A 79 -2.97 11.64 -17.68
C LYS A 79 -3.80 12.02 -18.89
N VAL A 80 -5.02 12.56 -18.74
CA VAL A 80 -5.81 13.07 -19.88
C VAL A 80 -5.18 14.29 -20.56
N ASN A 81 -4.19 14.94 -19.93
CA ASN A 81 -3.55 16.11 -20.53
C ASN A 81 -2.75 15.73 -21.79
N HIS A 82 -2.76 16.60 -22.80
CA HIS A 82 -2.02 16.38 -24.05
C HIS A 82 -0.53 16.12 -23.83
N GLY A 83 0.07 16.77 -22.83
CA GLY A 83 1.48 16.62 -22.50
C GLY A 83 1.88 15.20 -22.11
N PHE A 84 0.99 14.47 -21.41
CA PHE A 84 1.21 13.07 -21.06
C PHE A 84 0.91 12.17 -22.27
N GLN A 85 -0.26 12.33 -22.89
CA GLN A 85 -0.68 11.47 -23.99
C GLN A 85 0.26 11.54 -25.20
N ASN A 86 0.83 12.72 -25.51
CA ASN A 86 1.83 12.90 -26.57
C ASN A 86 3.15 12.15 -26.34
N ARG A 87 3.38 11.55 -25.17
CA ARG A 87 4.55 10.69 -24.93
C ARG A 87 4.44 9.34 -25.63
N GLY A 88 3.22 8.89 -25.92
CA GLY A 88 2.94 7.65 -26.65
C GLY A 88 2.84 7.81 -28.16
N HIS A 89 3.17 8.99 -28.71
CA HIS A 89 3.11 9.26 -30.14
C HIS A 89 4.28 10.14 -30.60
N ASP A 90 4.72 10.02 -31.86
CA ASP A 90 5.66 10.98 -32.47
C ASP A 90 4.92 12.24 -32.92
N ALA A 91 4.28 12.90 -31.96
CA ALA A 91 3.43 14.07 -32.20
C ALA A 91 4.18 15.37 -31.87
N PRO A 92 4.10 16.41 -32.73
CA PRO A 92 4.53 17.75 -32.34
C PRO A 92 3.59 18.28 -31.24
N GLY A 93 4.15 18.77 -30.15
CA GLY A 93 3.35 19.28 -29.04
C GLY A 93 4.12 19.31 -27.71
N PRO A 94 3.53 19.88 -26.66
CA PRO A 94 4.14 19.85 -25.34
C PRO A 94 4.26 18.39 -24.86
N ARG A 95 5.33 18.08 -24.12
CA ARG A 95 5.52 16.83 -23.39
C ARG A 95 5.68 17.16 -21.90
N LYS A 96 4.74 16.72 -21.07
CA LYS A 96 4.70 17.00 -19.62
C LYS A 96 4.21 15.76 -18.87
N GLY A 97 4.47 15.68 -17.57
CA GLY A 97 3.92 14.62 -16.72
C GLY A 97 2.42 14.81 -16.51
N HIS A 98 1.82 14.03 -15.61
CA HIS A 98 0.39 14.16 -15.25
C HIS A 98 0.17 14.89 -13.92
N VAL A 99 1.06 14.71 -12.93
CA VAL A 99 0.95 15.36 -11.60
C VAL A 99 1.04 16.88 -11.69
N GLY A 100 2.11 17.42 -12.27
CA GLY A 100 2.34 18.86 -12.36
C GLY A 100 1.16 19.63 -12.98
N PRO A 101 0.64 19.22 -14.15
CA PRO A 101 -0.55 19.84 -14.74
C PRO A 101 -1.78 19.84 -13.83
N MET A 102 -2.04 18.76 -13.07
CA MET A 102 -3.18 18.71 -12.14
C MET A 102 -3.02 19.69 -11.00
N VAL A 103 -1.84 19.74 -10.38
CA VAL A 103 -1.56 20.68 -9.30
C VAL A 103 -1.64 22.13 -9.79
N GLU A 104 -1.15 22.40 -11.01
CA GLU A 104 -1.27 23.73 -11.64
C GLU A 104 -2.72 24.12 -11.92
N VAL A 105 -3.59 23.16 -12.26
CA VAL A 105 -5.03 23.40 -12.40
C VAL A 105 -5.63 23.88 -11.08
N LEU A 106 -5.32 23.18 -9.97
CA LEU A 106 -5.84 23.53 -8.64
C LEU A 106 -5.43 24.95 -8.22
N GLY A 107 -4.20 25.37 -8.56
CA GLY A 107 -3.67 26.70 -8.27
C GLY A 107 -4.03 27.80 -9.29
N SER A 108 -4.92 27.53 -10.24
CA SER A 108 -5.26 28.45 -11.33
C SER A 108 -6.67 29.02 -11.24
N GLU A 109 -6.95 30.09 -11.99
CA GLU A 109 -8.30 30.64 -12.18
C GLU A 109 -9.28 29.66 -12.84
N GLN A 110 -8.77 28.57 -13.45
CA GLN A 110 -9.58 27.51 -14.07
C GLN A 110 -9.93 26.38 -13.10
N SER A 111 -9.50 26.45 -11.83
CA SER A 111 -9.69 25.40 -10.83
C SER A 111 -11.15 24.95 -10.77
N ALA A 112 -12.09 25.84 -10.48
CA ALA A 112 -13.53 25.53 -10.38
C ALA A 112 -14.09 24.83 -11.63
N LYS A 113 -13.70 25.29 -12.83
CA LYS A 113 -14.11 24.66 -14.10
C LYS A 113 -13.63 23.22 -14.17
N TRP A 114 -12.36 22.96 -13.85
CA TRP A 114 -11.84 21.61 -13.90
C TRP A 114 -12.37 20.74 -12.77
N LEU A 115 -12.49 21.25 -11.53
CA LEU A 115 -13.18 20.57 -10.41
C LEU A 115 -14.55 20.04 -10.85
N GLN A 116 -15.29 20.82 -11.64
CA GLN A 116 -16.56 20.40 -12.19
C GLN A 116 -16.41 19.25 -13.20
N LYS A 117 -15.44 19.34 -14.12
CA LYS A 117 -15.17 18.32 -15.14
C LYS A 117 -14.76 16.97 -14.56
N PHE A 118 -13.95 16.95 -13.51
CA PHE A 118 -13.61 15.70 -12.81
C PHE A 118 -14.62 15.28 -11.75
N GLY A 119 -15.75 16.01 -11.65
CA GLY A 119 -16.85 15.66 -10.78
C GLY A 119 -16.55 15.80 -9.29
N ALA A 120 -15.51 16.53 -8.87
CA ALA A 120 -15.17 16.67 -7.45
C ALA A 120 -15.76 17.89 -6.75
N VAL A 121 -16.48 18.76 -7.45
CA VAL A 121 -17.25 19.81 -6.76
C VAL A 121 -18.19 19.18 -5.72
N SER A 122 -18.81 18.04 -6.02
CA SER A 122 -19.66 17.33 -5.04
C SER A 122 -18.88 16.64 -3.93
N MET A 123 -17.55 16.55 -4.03
CA MET A 123 -16.71 15.95 -2.99
C MET A 123 -16.36 16.96 -1.90
N LEU A 124 -16.58 18.27 -2.11
CA LEU A 124 -16.34 19.30 -1.11
C LEU A 124 -17.06 19.01 0.20
N GLU A 125 -18.29 18.50 0.13
CA GLU A 125 -19.12 18.16 1.28
C GLU A 125 -18.62 16.92 2.05
N TRP A 126 -17.65 16.17 1.51
CA TRP A 126 -17.05 15.03 2.17
C TRP A 126 -15.98 15.43 3.18
N PHE A 127 -15.60 16.71 3.24
CA PHE A 127 -14.53 17.23 4.08
C PHE A 127 -15.04 18.41 4.91
N GLU A 128 -14.46 18.60 6.09
CA GLU A 128 -14.87 19.70 6.99
C GLU A 128 -14.64 21.10 6.41
N SER A 129 -13.71 21.22 5.44
CA SER A 129 -13.41 22.49 4.78
C SER A 129 -12.90 22.29 3.35
N GLU A 130 -12.98 23.37 2.55
CA GLU A 130 -12.42 23.44 1.21
C GLU A 130 -10.90 23.22 1.19
N ASP A 131 -10.18 23.77 2.18
CA ASP A 131 -8.73 23.56 2.32
C ASP A 131 -8.40 22.08 2.52
N HIS A 132 -9.19 21.35 3.32
CA HIS A 132 -8.99 19.93 3.56
C HIS A 132 -9.25 19.11 2.29
N PHE A 133 -10.31 19.43 1.56
CA PHE A 133 -10.57 18.83 0.25
C PHE A 133 -9.38 19.00 -0.70
N PHE A 134 -8.79 20.20 -0.79
CA PHE A 134 -7.60 20.41 -1.61
C PHE A 134 -6.38 19.63 -1.11
N HIS A 135 -6.16 19.54 0.21
CA HIS A 135 -5.09 18.71 0.75
C HIS A 135 -5.24 17.23 0.38
N PHE A 136 -6.47 16.70 0.36
CA PHE A 136 -6.73 15.33 -0.09
C PHE A 136 -6.51 15.13 -1.59
N LEU A 137 -6.83 16.12 -2.42
CA LEU A 137 -6.47 16.08 -3.84
C LEU A 137 -4.95 16.11 -4.04
N LEU A 138 -4.22 16.92 -3.27
CA LEU A 138 -2.76 16.92 -3.29
C LEU A 138 -2.19 15.58 -2.80
N ALA A 139 -2.74 15.01 -1.72
CA ALA A 139 -2.37 13.66 -1.26
C ALA A 139 -2.62 12.61 -2.34
N THR A 140 -3.74 12.70 -3.07
CA THR A 140 -4.08 11.82 -4.18
C THR A 140 -3.06 11.92 -5.33
N PHE A 141 -2.66 13.13 -5.73
CA PHE A 141 -1.70 13.34 -6.81
C PHE A 141 -0.24 13.13 -6.38
N GLY A 142 0.03 13.09 -5.08
CA GLY A 142 1.35 12.79 -4.49
C GLY A 142 1.71 11.30 -4.43
N HIS A 143 0.93 10.41 -5.04
CA HIS A 143 1.13 8.94 -4.98
C HIS A 143 2.46 8.45 -5.59
N HIS A 144 3.20 9.27 -6.34
CA HIS A 144 4.57 8.97 -6.81
C HIS A 144 5.65 9.06 -5.71
N GLY A 145 5.23 9.09 -4.45
CA GLY A 145 6.10 8.96 -3.29
C GLY A 145 6.67 10.27 -2.75
N ARG A 146 6.12 11.43 -3.12
CA ARG A 146 6.45 12.73 -2.49
C ARG A 146 5.20 13.60 -2.41
N PRO A 147 4.99 14.31 -1.29
CA PRO A 147 3.96 15.35 -1.22
C PRO A 147 4.14 16.36 -2.34
N VAL A 148 3.04 16.73 -2.97
CA VAL A 148 3.01 17.75 -4.02
C VAL A 148 2.60 19.08 -3.40
N GLN A 149 3.24 20.15 -3.84
CA GLN A 149 2.95 21.50 -3.40
C GLN A 149 2.12 22.22 -4.46
N PRO A 150 1.18 23.10 -4.09
CA PRO A 150 0.49 23.96 -5.04
C PRO A 150 1.49 24.63 -6.00
N ALA A 151 1.20 24.58 -7.30
CA ALA A 151 2.09 25.06 -8.34
C ALA A 151 1.39 26.11 -9.20
N HIS A 152 2.19 27.03 -9.73
CA HIS A 152 1.75 28.02 -10.71
C HIS A 152 2.31 27.66 -12.09
N GLY A 153 1.71 28.19 -13.15
CA GLY A 153 2.14 27.92 -14.52
C GLY A 153 1.17 27.04 -15.33
N PHE A 154 -0.11 27.07 -14.96
CA PHE A 154 -1.18 26.45 -15.75
C PHE A 154 -1.07 26.85 -17.23
N SER A 155 -1.12 25.84 -18.10
CA SER A 155 -1.07 26.01 -19.54
C SER A 155 -2.33 25.43 -20.16
N SER A 156 -3.21 26.30 -20.67
CA SER A 156 -4.47 25.88 -21.29
C SER A 156 -4.26 24.94 -22.48
N LYS A 157 -3.13 25.08 -23.20
CA LYS A 157 -2.73 24.20 -24.32
C LYS A 157 -2.60 22.72 -23.96
N LEU A 158 -2.42 22.39 -22.67
CA LEU A 158 -2.39 20.99 -22.23
C LEU A 158 -3.78 20.36 -22.13
N TRP A 159 -4.83 21.19 -22.19
CA TRP A 159 -6.19 20.80 -21.82
C TRP A 159 -7.26 21.22 -22.85
N GLU A 160 -6.98 22.22 -23.67
CA GLU A 160 -7.85 22.66 -24.78
C GLU A 160 -8.05 21.53 -25.79
N GLU A 161 -9.28 21.39 -26.30
CA GLU A 161 -9.59 20.47 -27.38
C GLU A 161 -8.71 20.73 -28.61
N ASN A 162 -8.33 19.65 -29.29
CA ASN A 162 -7.66 19.73 -30.59
C ASN A 162 -8.19 18.64 -31.53
N ASP A 163 -7.69 18.60 -32.77
CA ASP A 163 -8.11 17.67 -33.82
C ASP A 163 -8.01 16.17 -33.45
N ARG A 164 -7.36 15.83 -32.33
CA ARG A 164 -7.12 14.45 -31.90
C ARG A 164 -7.89 14.09 -30.64
N ARG A 165 -7.92 14.97 -29.64
CA ARG A 165 -8.40 14.65 -28.29
C ARG A 165 -9.16 15.81 -27.65
N THR A 166 -10.10 15.43 -26.81
CA THR A 166 -10.88 16.35 -25.97
C THR A 166 -10.69 16.00 -24.49
N PRO A 167 -9.64 16.53 -23.81
CA PRO A 167 -9.35 16.20 -22.41
C PRO A 167 -10.51 16.46 -21.44
N ALA A 168 -11.34 17.48 -21.72
CA ALA A 168 -12.49 17.80 -20.88
C ALA A 168 -13.60 16.74 -20.96
N GLU A 169 -13.88 16.19 -22.15
CA GLU A 169 -14.88 15.14 -22.35
C GLU A 169 -14.43 13.82 -21.72
N GLU A 170 -13.14 13.48 -21.86
CA GLU A 170 -12.60 12.28 -21.22
C GLU A 170 -12.60 12.39 -19.69
N MET A 171 -12.31 13.58 -19.15
CA MET A 171 -12.40 13.81 -17.72
C MET A 171 -13.85 13.62 -17.21
N GLU A 172 -14.84 14.13 -17.94
CA GLU A 172 -16.26 13.94 -17.61
C GLU A 172 -16.69 12.47 -17.73
N ARG A 173 -16.18 11.76 -18.74
CA ARG A 173 -16.39 10.32 -18.92
C ARG A 173 -15.82 9.52 -17.74
N LEU A 174 -14.58 9.81 -17.32
CA LEU A 174 -13.96 9.19 -16.16
C LEU A 174 -14.77 9.47 -14.88
N ALA A 175 -15.19 10.73 -14.67
CA ALA A 175 -16.02 11.09 -13.52
C ALA A 175 -17.37 10.36 -13.52
N ALA A 176 -17.99 10.16 -14.68
CA ALA A 176 -19.22 9.39 -14.81
C ALA A 176 -19.02 7.91 -14.45
N PHE A 177 -17.93 7.29 -14.91
CA PHE A 177 -17.57 5.92 -14.53
C PHE A 177 -17.32 5.79 -13.03
N VAL A 178 -16.57 6.71 -12.44
CA VAL A 178 -16.28 6.70 -10.99
C VAL A 178 -17.56 6.80 -10.16
N ARG A 179 -18.53 7.63 -10.57
CA ARG A 179 -19.85 7.70 -9.93
C ARG A 179 -20.65 6.40 -10.09
N GLN A 180 -20.54 5.73 -11.22
CA GLN A 180 -21.18 4.44 -11.45
C GLN A 180 -20.57 3.33 -10.58
N TRP A 181 -19.25 3.33 -10.39
CA TRP A 181 -18.55 2.31 -9.61
C TRP A 181 -18.80 2.45 -8.10
N PHE A 182 -18.96 3.69 -7.64
CA PHE A 182 -19.06 4.07 -6.23
C PHE A 182 -20.27 4.97 -5.96
N PRO A 183 -21.51 4.48 -6.16
CA PRO A 183 -22.71 5.30 -6.05
C PRO A 183 -22.99 5.80 -4.63
N GLU A 184 -22.65 5.02 -3.59
CA GLU A 184 -22.92 5.38 -2.19
C GLU A 184 -22.06 6.57 -1.75
N ALA A 185 -20.85 6.73 -2.31
CA ALA A 185 -19.99 7.89 -2.04
C ALA A 185 -20.71 9.22 -2.31
N PHE A 186 -21.62 9.26 -3.29
CA PHE A 186 -22.33 10.46 -3.74
C PHE A 186 -23.80 10.50 -3.32
N GLY A 187 -24.40 9.35 -3.01
CA GLY A 187 -25.83 9.23 -2.72
C GLY A 187 -26.18 9.21 -1.24
N GLU A 188 -25.21 8.91 -0.37
CA GLU A 188 -25.44 8.71 1.06
C GLU A 188 -24.70 9.74 1.93
N GLU A 189 -25.32 10.08 3.05
CA GLU A 189 -24.73 10.94 4.07
C GLU A 189 -23.77 10.13 4.95
N ALA A 190 -22.63 10.73 5.27
CA ALA A 190 -21.66 10.22 6.22
C ALA A 190 -20.86 11.40 6.77
N ASP A 191 -20.28 11.22 7.95
CA ASP A 191 -19.45 12.24 8.58
C ASP A 191 -18.35 12.73 7.62
N ALA A 192 -18.02 14.01 7.71
CA ALA A 192 -16.95 14.57 6.92
C ALA A 192 -15.60 14.03 7.39
N PHE A 193 -14.67 13.80 6.46
CA PHE A 193 -13.30 13.47 6.83
C PHE A 193 -12.65 14.65 7.57
N PRO A 194 -12.04 14.41 8.73
CA PRO A 194 -11.42 15.46 9.51
C PRO A 194 -10.04 15.86 8.93
N PRO A 195 -9.47 17.01 9.35
CA PRO A 195 -8.20 17.53 8.85
C PRO A 195 -6.95 16.70 9.18
N ASP A 196 -7.06 15.60 9.91
CA ASP A 196 -5.93 14.92 10.53
C ASP A 196 -4.83 14.54 9.51
N PRO A 197 -3.61 15.13 9.62
CA PRO A 197 -2.50 14.79 8.74
C PRO A 197 -2.14 13.29 8.75
N PRO A 198 -2.15 12.56 9.89
CA PRO A 198 -1.89 11.13 9.88
C PRO A 198 -2.82 10.33 8.95
N PHE A 199 -4.11 10.68 8.92
CA PHE A 199 -5.11 10.05 8.06
C PHE A 199 -4.84 10.32 6.57
N GLN A 200 -4.49 11.56 6.22
CA GLN A 200 -4.09 11.92 4.84
C GLN A 200 -2.84 11.18 4.38
N HIS A 201 -1.82 11.09 5.26
CA HIS A 201 -0.59 10.38 4.96
C HIS A 201 -0.79 8.87 4.85
N ALA A 202 -1.64 8.29 5.70
CA ALA A 202 -2.01 6.89 5.60
C ALA A 202 -2.77 6.60 4.30
N PHE A 203 -3.75 7.44 3.93
CA PHE A 203 -4.44 7.34 2.64
C PHE A 203 -3.47 7.39 1.46
N ASN A 204 -2.55 8.35 1.41
CA ASN A 204 -1.55 8.42 0.33
C ASN A 204 -0.69 7.14 0.26
N GLY A 205 -0.30 6.59 1.42
CA GLY A 205 0.47 5.35 1.48
C GLY A 205 -0.30 4.14 0.96
N ILE A 206 -1.57 3.99 1.35
CA ILE A 206 -2.48 2.95 0.85
C ILE A 206 -2.70 3.11 -0.66
N LEU A 207 -2.96 4.33 -1.14
CA LEU A 207 -3.11 4.63 -2.55
C LEU A 207 -1.85 4.27 -3.35
N THR A 208 -0.67 4.60 -2.83
CA THR A 208 0.61 4.27 -3.48
C THR A 208 0.79 2.75 -3.58
N LEU A 209 0.43 2.00 -2.53
CA LEU A 209 0.46 0.54 -2.55
C LEU A 209 -0.53 -0.01 -3.59
N ALA A 210 -1.74 0.54 -3.62
CA ALA A 210 -2.78 0.16 -4.56
C ALA A 210 -2.38 0.43 -6.01
N ASP A 211 -1.74 1.55 -6.31
CA ASP A 211 -1.21 1.86 -7.65
C ASP A 211 -0.13 0.88 -8.09
N TRP A 212 0.74 0.45 -7.17
CA TRP A 212 1.78 -0.54 -7.47
C TRP A 212 1.21 -1.92 -7.75
N ILE A 213 0.23 -2.35 -6.96
CA ILE A 213 -0.46 -3.63 -7.17
C ILE A 213 -1.32 -3.56 -8.44
N GLY A 214 -2.07 -2.48 -8.65
CA GLY A 214 -2.83 -2.19 -9.88
C GLY A 214 -1.94 -2.03 -11.12
N SER A 215 -0.62 -1.92 -10.93
CA SER A 215 0.37 -1.91 -12.00
C SER A 215 1.02 -3.24 -12.30
N ASP A 216 0.61 -4.28 -11.59
CA ASP A 216 1.15 -5.60 -11.76
C ASP A 216 0.37 -6.40 -12.79
N ARG A 217 1.00 -6.64 -13.96
CA ARG A 217 0.40 -7.39 -15.06
C ARG A 217 0.10 -8.85 -14.72
N ARG A 218 0.62 -9.37 -13.59
CA ARG A 218 0.27 -10.69 -13.06
C ARG A 218 -1.21 -10.78 -12.66
N PHE A 219 -1.80 -9.68 -12.21
CA PHE A 219 -3.19 -9.59 -11.76
C PHE A 219 -4.07 -8.78 -12.72
N PHE A 220 -3.47 -7.82 -13.41
CA PHE A 220 -4.17 -6.87 -14.28
C PHE A 220 -3.60 -6.93 -15.70
N ALA A 221 -4.09 -7.90 -16.47
CA ALA A 221 -3.83 -7.94 -17.89
C ALA A 221 -4.41 -6.69 -18.57
N PHE A 222 -3.74 -6.19 -19.61
CA PHE A 222 -4.22 -4.98 -20.26
C PHE A 222 -5.60 -5.16 -20.87
N ALA A 223 -6.52 -4.28 -20.51
CA ALA A 223 -7.92 -4.37 -20.90
C ALA A 223 -8.09 -4.23 -22.42
N GLU A 224 -9.19 -4.78 -22.94
CA GLU A 224 -9.71 -4.45 -24.27
C GLU A 224 -10.57 -3.18 -24.19
N GLU A 225 -10.55 -2.35 -25.23
CA GLU A 225 -11.06 -0.96 -25.31
C GLU A 225 -12.48 -0.72 -24.80
N ASN A 226 -13.35 -1.73 -24.85
CA ASN A 226 -14.81 -1.53 -24.80
C ASN A 226 -15.52 -2.24 -23.65
N GLY A 227 -14.79 -2.70 -22.63
CA GLY A 227 -15.36 -3.38 -21.47
C GLY A 227 -15.82 -2.45 -20.35
N GLU A 228 -16.66 -2.96 -19.44
CA GLU A 228 -16.83 -2.42 -18.10
C GLU A 228 -15.62 -2.88 -17.25
N PRO A 229 -14.67 -2.00 -16.87
CA PRO A 229 -13.41 -2.45 -16.28
C PRO A 229 -13.56 -2.90 -14.81
N MET A 230 -14.53 -2.33 -14.08
CA MET A 230 -14.64 -2.49 -12.63
C MET A 230 -14.89 -3.95 -12.16
N PRO A 231 -15.77 -4.76 -12.78
CA PRO A 231 -15.94 -6.16 -12.38
C PRO A 231 -14.66 -7.00 -12.50
N ALA A 232 -13.84 -6.77 -13.53
CA ALA A 232 -12.55 -7.45 -13.67
C ALA A 232 -11.53 -6.92 -12.67
N ALA A 233 -11.48 -5.59 -12.48
CA ALA A 233 -10.63 -4.94 -11.50
C ALA A 233 -10.88 -5.45 -10.07
N ARG A 234 -12.13 -5.58 -9.62
CA ARG A 234 -12.47 -6.14 -8.30
C ARG A 234 -12.02 -7.59 -8.14
N ARG A 235 -12.17 -8.43 -9.17
CA ARG A 235 -11.66 -9.82 -9.12
C ARG A 235 -10.13 -9.85 -9.02
N GLY A 236 -9.44 -9.09 -9.87
CA GLY A 236 -7.98 -9.00 -9.85
C GLY A 236 -7.44 -8.41 -8.54
N ALA A 237 -8.15 -7.45 -7.94
CA ALA A 237 -7.80 -6.87 -6.64
C ALA A 237 -7.88 -7.89 -5.50
N VAL A 238 -8.96 -8.68 -5.44
CA VAL A 238 -9.10 -9.77 -4.47
C VAL A 238 -8.00 -10.81 -4.66
N GLU A 239 -7.79 -11.27 -5.90
CA GLU A 239 -6.72 -12.21 -6.23
C GLU A 239 -5.34 -11.67 -5.83
N ALA A 240 -5.08 -10.38 -6.06
CA ALA A 240 -3.82 -9.75 -5.72
C ALA A 240 -3.59 -9.71 -4.22
N VAL A 241 -4.54 -9.22 -3.42
CA VAL A 241 -4.34 -9.14 -1.96
C VAL A 241 -4.22 -10.53 -1.33
N GLU A 242 -4.91 -11.54 -1.86
CA GLU A 242 -4.78 -12.94 -1.42
C GLU A 242 -3.43 -13.54 -1.82
N ALA A 243 -3.05 -13.47 -3.09
CA ALA A 243 -1.80 -14.05 -3.61
C ALA A 243 -0.54 -13.39 -3.04
N LEU A 244 -0.62 -12.09 -2.72
CA LEU A 244 0.46 -11.33 -2.07
C LEU A 244 0.46 -11.46 -0.55
N PHE A 245 -0.45 -12.27 0.03
CA PHE A 245 -0.61 -12.46 1.47
C PHE A 245 -0.85 -11.15 2.24
N LEU A 246 -1.47 -10.17 1.58
CA LEU A 246 -2.00 -8.97 2.22
C LEU A 246 -3.31 -9.31 2.92
N ASP A 247 -4.17 -10.13 2.35
CA ASP A 247 -5.30 -10.66 3.10
C ASP A 247 -4.82 -11.79 4.05
N PRO A 248 -4.93 -11.62 5.38
CA PRO A 248 -4.48 -12.61 6.35
C PRO A 248 -5.46 -13.78 6.52
N ALA A 249 -6.66 -13.76 5.93
CA ALA A 249 -7.76 -14.66 6.29
C ALA A 249 -7.40 -16.15 6.21
N ALA A 250 -6.77 -16.57 5.10
CA ALA A 250 -6.38 -17.97 4.90
C ALA A 250 -5.33 -18.42 5.92
N ALA A 251 -4.27 -17.62 6.09
CA ALA A 251 -3.19 -17.91 7.05
C ALA A 251 -3.68 -17.88 8.51
N ARG A 252 -4.58 -16.95 8.84
CA ARG A 252 -5.22 -16.83 10.16
C ARG A 252 -6.11 -18.03 10.47
N ALA A 253 -6.90 -18.48 9.49
CA ALA A 253 -7.67 -19.72 9.62
C ALA A 253 -6.77 -20.95 9.79
N GLY A 254 -5.61 -20.96 9.11
CA GLY A 254 -4.61 -22.04 9.21
C GLY A 254 -4.01 -22.24 10.61
N LEU A 255 -4.01 -21.22 11.47
CA LEU A 255 -3.61 -21.37 12.89
C LEU A 255 -4.59 -22.23 13.71
N GLY A 256 -5.81 -22.41 13.22
CA GLY A 256 -6.86 -23.18 13.89
C GLY A 256 -7.39 -22.53 15.18
N ASP A 257 -8.25 -23.28 15.87
CA ASP A 257 -9.01 -22.79 17.04
C ASP A 257 -8.28 -23.00 18.38
N VAL A 258 -7.18 -23.75 18.40
CA VAL A 258 -6.43 -24.07 19.62
C VAL A 258 -5.81 -22.80 20.19
N PRO A 259 -5.92 -22.50 21.51
CA PRO A 259 -5.20 -21.42 22.17
C PRO A 259 -3.73 -21.36 21.74
N VAL A 260 -3.32 -20.24 21.14
CA VAL A 260 -1.91 -19.98 20.79
C VAL A 260 -1.11 -20.02 22.09
N GLY A 261 -0.18 -20.98 22.14
CA GLY A 261 0.79 -21.16 23.20
C GLY A 261 2.20 -21.18 22.60
N PHE A 262 3.04 -22.05 23.13
CA PHE A 262 4.42 -22.23 22.68
C PHE A 262 4.61 -23.40 21.71
N ASP A 263 3.55 -24.18 21.45
CA ASP A 263 3.56 -25.25 20.46
C ASP A 263 3.85 -24.67 19.06
N GLY A 264 4.92 -25.17 18.43
CA GLY A 264 5.42 -24.67 17.15
C GLY A 264 6.23 -23.37 17.24
N VAL A 265 6.07 -22.57 18.29
CA VAL A 265 6.95 -21.42 18.59
C VAL A 265 8.30 -21.92 19.08
N LEU A 266 8.31 -22.78 20.10
CA LEU A 266 9.51 -23.47 20.54
C LEU A 266 9.86 -24.57 19.54
N GLU A 267 11.16 -24.73 19.29
CA GLU A 267 11.68 -25.73 18.35
C GLU A 267 11.35 -27.15 18.82
N GLU A 268 11.55 -27.41 20.11
CA GLU A 268 11.31 -28.70 20.73
C GLU A 268 10.04 -28.66 21.58
N ALA A 269 9.07 -29.52 21.26
CA ALA A 269 7.81 -29.63 22.02
C ALA A 269 8.01 -30.05 23.49
N SER A 270 9.19 -30.58 23.83
CA SER A 270 9.55 -30.93 25.21
C SER A 270 10.06 -29.76 26.05
N TRP A 271 10.38 -28.61 25.41
CA TRP A 271 10.86 -27.44 26.12
C TRP A 271 9.73 -26.77 26.89
N THR A 272 10.04 -26.33 28.10
CA THR A 272 9.14 -25.52 28.92
C THR A 272 9.45 -24.05 28.64
N PRO A 273 8.45 -23.19 28.34
CA PRO A 273 8.69 -21.78 28.14
C PRO A 273 9.28 -21.16 29.42
N HIS A 274 10.20 -20.21 29.25
CA HIS A 274 10.68 -19.41 30.37
C HIS A 274 9.55 -18.51 30.91
N ASP A 275 9.63 -18.16 32.19
CA ASP A 275 8.62 -17.30 32.85
C ASP A 275 8.35 -16.02 32.06
N ILE A 276 9.40 -15.37 31.55
CA ILE A 276 9.25 -14.14 30.75
C ILE A 276 8.50 -14.33 29.44
N GLN A 277 8.65 -15.51 28.81
CA GLN A 277 7.92 -15.84 27.59
C GLN A 277 6.44 -15.99 27.91
N GLN A 278 6.12 -16.72 28.98
CA GLN A 278 4.74 -16.92 29.44
C GLN A 278 4.08 -15.60 29.85
N GLU A 279 4.78 -14.76 30.63
CA GLU A 279 4.29 -13.43 31.00
C GLU A 279 3.99 -12.55 29.77
N THR A 280 4.87 -12.56 28.77
CA THR A 280 4.67 -11.82 27.52
C THR A 280 3.47 -12.35 26.72
N LEU A 281 3.32 -13.67 26.65
CA LEU A 281 2.18 -14.30 26.00
C LEU A 281 0.88 -13.91 26.70
N ASP A 282 0.86 -13.82 28.04
CA ASP A 282 -0.33 -13.59 28.86
C ASP A 282 -0.75 -12.12 28.99
N LEU A 283 0.10 -11.17 28.57
CA LEU A 283 -0.22 -9.73 28.57
C LEU A 283 -1.62 -9.45 28.02
N PRO A 284 -2.39 -8.52 28.59
CA PRO A 284 -3.72 -8.19 28.10
C PRO A 284 -3.72 -7.81 26.60
N LEU A 285 -4.83 -8.12 25.93
CA LEU A 285 -5.09 -7.67 24.57
C LEU A 285 -5.95 -6.42 24.66
N HIS A 286 -5.38 -5.29 24.27
CA HIS A 286 -6.06 -4.00 24.23
C HIS A 286 -6.59 -3.77 22.82
N ALA A 287 -7.82 -3.27 22.68
CA ALA A 287 -8.42 -2.99 21.37
C ALA A 287 -7.62 -1.92 20.61
N ASP A 288 -7.18 -0.88 21.34
CA ASP A 288 -6.43 0.26 20.80
C ASP A 288 -4.91 0.02 20.78
N GLY A 289 -4.48 -1.25 20.77
CA GLY A 289 -3.07 -1.62 20.81
C GLY A 289 -2.38 -1.34 22.15
N SER A 290 -1.07 -1.61 22.19
CA SER A 290 -0.26 -1.43 23.40
C SER A 290 1.23 -1.38 23.08
N LEU A 291 1.98 -0.55 23.80
CA LEU A 291 3.44 -0.61 23.86
C LEU A 291 3.89 -1.50 25.01
N THR A 292 4.75 -2.48 24.73
CA THR A 292 5.36 -3.36 25.74
C THR A 292 6.88 -3.25 25.64
N VAL A 293 7.54 -3.05 26.78
CA VAL A 293 8.99 -3.05 26.89
C VAL A 293 9.41 -4.33 27.61
N LEU A 294 10.21 -5.16 26.94
CA LEU A 294 10.67 -6.45 27.46
C LEU A 294 12.15 -6.38 27.81
N GLU A 295 12.46 -6.18 29.10
CA GLU A 295 13.84 -6.11 29.60
C GLU A 295 14.27 -7.44 30.23
N SER A 296 15.26 -8.09 29.62
CA SER A 296 15.80 -9.35 30.13
C SER A 296 17.16 -9.67 29.55
N ASP A 297 17.88 -10.57 30.23
CA ASP A 297 19.20 -11.05 29.83
C ASP A 297 19.19 -11.64 28.41
N THR A 298 20.35 -11.63 27.76
CA THR A 298 20.52 -12.32 26.47
C THR A 298 20.34 -13.82 26.66
N GLY A 299 19.66 -14.48 25.72
CA GLY A 299 19.34 -15.92 25.83
C GLY A 299 18.12 -16.26 26.70
N SER A 300 17.44 -15.27 27.30
CA SER A 300 16.17 -15.46 28.04
C SER A 300 14.97 -15.85 27.15
N GLY A 301 15.14 -15.86 25.82
CA GLY A 301 14.08 -16.28 24.90
C GLY A 301 13.10 -15.17 24.50
N LYS A 302 13.56 -13.90 24.47
CA LYS A 302 12.77 -12.73 24.03
C LYS A 302 12.18 -12.89 22.62
N THR A 303 12.92 -13.54 21.72
CA THR A 303 12.47 -13.80 20.35
C THR A 303 11.21 -14.68 20.32
N GLU A 304 11.23 -15.81 21.03
CA GLU A 304 10.07 -16.71 21.15
C GLU A 304 8.89 -16.02 21.85
N ALA A 305 9.17 -15.19 22.86
CA ALA A 305 8.14 -14.39 23.53
C ALA A 305 7.40 -13.48 22.52
N ALA A 306 8.17 -12.78 21.66
CA ALA A 306 7.62 -11.93 20.61
C ALA A 306 6.87 -12.73 19.54
N LEU A 307 7.36 -13.90 19.15
CA LEU A 307 6.71 -14.79 18.16
C LEU A 307 5.39 -15.38 18.69
N ALA A 308 5.35 -15.81 19.95
CA ALA A 308 4.12 -16.27 20.59
C ALA A 308 3.10 -15.12 20.72
N ARG A 309 3.58 -13.92 21.08
CA ARG A 309 2.74 -12.71 21.13
C ARG A 309 2.18 -12.35 19.76
N PHE A 310 3.00 -12.40 18.70
CA PHE A 310 2.58 -12.21 17.33
C PHE A 310 1.46 -13.18 16.95
N ALA A 311 1.67 -14.49 17.14
CA ALA A 311 0.66 -15.49 16.80
C ALA A 311 -0.67 -15.25 17.56
N ARG A 312 -0.61 -14.80 18.82
CA ARG A 312 -1.79 -14.46 19.62
C ARG A 312 -2.53 -13.23 19.06
N LEU A 313 -1.82 -12.15 18.73
CA LEU A 313 -2.38 -10.93 18.14
C LEU A 313 -2.95 -11.19 16.74
N TYR A 314 -2.19 -11.91 15.91
CA TYR A 314 -2.54 -12.26 14.54
C TYR A 314 -3.81 -13.09 14.48
N ARG A 315 -3.92 -14.13 15.32
CA ARG A 315 -5.14 -14.96 15.40
C ARG A 315 -6.36 -14.16 15.84
N ARG A 316 -6.18 -13.18 16.73
CA ARG A 316 -7.26 -12.30 17.21
C ARG A 316 -7.65 -11.22 16.20
N GLY A 317 -6.96 -11.13 15.07
CA GLY A 317 -7.23 -10.13 14.06
C GLY A 317 -6.76 -8.72 14.43
N GLN A 318 -5.88 -8.58 15.43
CA GLN A 318 -5.36 -7.27 15.84
C GLN A 318 -4.17 -6.81 15.01
N VAL A 319 -3.58 -7.72 14.23
CA VAL A 319 -2.54 -7.43 13.24
C VAL A 319 -2.71 -8.39 12.06
N ASP A 320 -2.21 -7.97 10.90
CA ASP A 320 -2.17 -8.81 9.70
C ASP A 320 -0.76 -9.28 9.36
N GLY A 321 0.22 -8.90 10.17
CA GLY A 321 1.61 -9.26 9.93
C GLY A 321 2.53 -8.94 11.09
N MET A 322 3.82 -9.18 10.91
CA MET A 322 4.87 -8.78 11.85
C MET A 322 6.06 -8.16 11.13
N TYR A 323 6.61 -7.08 11.68
CA TYR A 323 7.93 -6.59 11.33
C TYR A 323 8.88 -6.75 12.51
N PHE A 324 9.86 -7.63 12.36
CA PHE A 324 10.91 -7.85 13.36
C PHE A 324 12.16 -7.05 12.97
N ALA A 325 12.29 -5.87 13.58
CA ALA A 325 13.36 -4.93 13.38
C ALA A 325 14.56 -5.27 14.27
N VAL A 326 15.73 -5.43 13.67
CA VAL A 326 17.00 -5.70 14.37
C VAL A 326 18.05 -4.63 14.06
N PRO A 327 19.09 -4.45 14.89
CA PRO A 327 20.05 -3.37 14.71
C PRO A 327 21.03 -3.56 13.55
N THR A 328 21.25 -4.80 13.08
CA THR A 328 22.28 -5.09 12.07
C THR A 328 21.80 -6.04 10.98
N ARG A 329 22.43 -5.94 9.80
CA ARG A 329 22.17 -6.83 8.67
C ARG A 329 22.47 -8.30 9.01
N SER A 330 23.52 -8.56 9.79
CA SER A 330 23.89 -9.93 10.22
C SER A 330 22.88 -10.53 11.19
N ALA A 331 22.38 -9.72 12.14
CA ALA A 331 21.28 -10.15 13.01
C ALA A 331 20.03 -10.45 12.20
N ALA A 332 19.73 -9.66 11.16
CA ALA A 332 18.56 -9.86 10.32
C ALA A 332 18.63 -11.21 9.57
N THR A 333 19.80 -11.58 9.04
CA THR A 333 20.00 -12.89 8.39
C THR A 333 19.81 -14.05 9.36
N GLN A 334 20.38 -13.98 10.56
CA GLN A 334 20.25 -15.07 11.55
C GLN A 334 18.81 -15.20 12.06
N LEU A 335 18.16 -14.08 12.32
CA LEU A 335 16.80 -14.07 12.82
C LEU A 335 15.80 -14.48 11.74
N HIS A 336 16.02 -14.10 10.48
CA HIS A 336 15.16 -14.47 9.35
C HIS A 336 14.99 -15.99 9.26
N GLU A 337 16.08 -16.76 9.38
CA GLU A 337 16.03 -18.22 9.35
C GLU A 337 15.19 -18.79 10.52
N ARG A 338 15.43 -18.30 11.74
CA ARG A 338 14.67 -18.71 12.93
C ARG A 338 13.17 -18.40 12.81
N VAL A 339 12.82 -17.23 12.27
CA VAL A 339 11.42 -16.83 12.05
C VAL A 339 10.79 -17.67 10.94
N ARG A 340 11.51 -17.98 9.86
CA ARG A 340 11.07 -18.87 8.78
C ARG A 340 10.73 -20.26 9.30
N GLU A 341 11.61 -20.87 10.09
CA GLU A 341 11.37 -22.17 10.70
C GLU A 341 10.19 -22.16 11.67
N THR A 342 10.04 -21.08 12.45
CA THR A 342 8.88 -20.90 13.34
C THR A 342 7.59 -20.79 12.55
N ALA A 343 7.57 -19.97 11.49
CA ALA A 343 6.42 -19.88 10.59
C ALA A 343 6.10 -21.24 9.94
N ALA A 344 7.12 -22.05 9.66
CA ALA A 344 6.93 -23.39 9.13
C ALA A 344 6.25 -24.37 10.09
N ARG A 345 6.48 -24.21 11.40
CA ARG A 345 5.83 -24.99 12.45
C ARG A 345 4.45 -24.46 12.83
N LEU A 346 4.24 -23.15 12.74
CA LEU A 346 2.98 -22.51 13.13
C LEU A 346 1.89 -22.61 12.07
N PHE A 347 2.25 -22.49 10.78
CA PHE A 347 1.29 -22.41 9.70
C PHE A 347 1.36 -23.65 8.79
N PRO A 348 0.20 -24.17 8.35
CA PRO A 348 0.16 -25.23 7.35
C PRO A 348 0.76 -24.73 6.03
N GLU A 349 1.37 -25.63 5.26
CA GLU A 349 2.17 -25.30 4.08
C GLU A 349 1.40 -24.50 3.02
N ASP A 350 0.13 -24.83 2.80
CA ASP A 350 -0.75 -24.24 1.80
C ASP A 350 -1.24 -22.82 2.15
N ALA A 351 -1.27 -22.47 3.44
CA ALA A 351 -1.68 -21.15 3.92
C ALA A 351 -0.55 -20.37 4.59
N ARG A 352 0.70 -20.84 4.49
CA ARG A 352 1.86 -20.24 5.18
C ARG A 352 2.24 -18.88 4.59
N PRO A 353 2.21 -17.80 5.37
CA PRO A 353 2.72 -16.50 4.93
C PRO A 353 4.22 -16.57 4.63
N PRO A 354 4.70 -15.94 3.54
CA PRO A 354 6.13 -15.84 3.26
C PRO A 354 6.86 -15.00 4.31
N VAL A 355 8.10 -15.40 4.62
CA VAL A 355 9.00 -14.65 5.50
C VAL A 355 10.02 -13.87 4.68
N VAL A 356 9.83 -12.55 4.59
CA VAL A 356 10.66 -11.64 3.79
C VAL A 356 11.88 -11.18 4.58
N GLN A 357 13.05 -11.22 3.95
CA GLN A 357 14.26 -10.61 4.49
C GLN A 357 14.40 -9.16 4.00
N ALA A 358 14.05 -8.19 4.84
CA ALA A 358 14.07 -6.76 4.54
C ALA A 358 15.46 -6.14 4.74
N VAL A 359 16.43 -6.62 3.97
CA VAL A 359 17.81 -6.12 3.99
C VAL A 359 18.21 -5.67 2.58
N PRO A 360 18.34 -4.35 2.31
CA PRO A 360 18.64 -3.85 0.98
C PRO A 360 19.86 -4.51 0.33
N GLY A 361 19.71 -4.96 -0.92
CA GLY A 361 20.76 -5.66 -1.67
C GLY A 361 20.70 -7.18 -1.56
N TYR A 362 19.85 -7.74 -0.69
CA TYR A 362 19.42 -9.14 -0.75
C TYR A 362 17.97 -9.18 -1.21
N ILE A 363 17.64 -10.07 -2.13
CA ILE A 363 16.26 -10.38 -2.51
C ILE A 363 16.00 -11.80 -2.03
N LYS A 364 15.35 -11.92 -0.87
CA LYS A 364 15.13 -13.20 -0.20
C LYS A 364 13.76 -13.25 0.47
N ALA A 365 13.06 -14.33 0.22
CA ALA A 365 11.79 -14.67 0.86
C ALA A 365 11.76 -16.18 1.07
N ASP A 366 11.33 -16.61 2.26
CA ASP A 366 11.45 -18.00 2.69
C ASP A 366 12.91 -18.50 2.56
N ASP A 367 13.14 -19.67 1.99
CA ASP A 367 14.47 -20.21 1.69
C ASP A 367 15.01 -19.80 0.31
N ALA A 368 14.18 -19.18 -0.53
CA ALA A 368 14.53 -18.81 -1.89
C ALA A 368 15.19 -17.43 -1.99
N GLU A 369 16.17 -17.35 -2.90
CA GLU A 369 16.87 -16.11 -3.26
C GLU A 369 16.55 -15.72 -4.70
N ALA A 370 16.76 -14.44 -5.02
CA ALA A 370 16.49 -13.91 -6.34
C ALA A 370 17.58 -12.95 -6.80
N THR A 371 17.69 -12.80 -8.12
CA THR A 371 18.57 -11.84 -8.77
C THR A 371 17.75 -10.76 -9.47
N ALA A 372 18.12 -9.50 -9.25
CA ALA A 372 17.56 -8.38 -10.00
C ALA A 372 18.02 -8.42 -11.46
N LEU A 373 17.08 -8.21 -12.37
CA LEU A 373 17.29 -8.14 -13.81
C LEU A 373 17.13 -6.69 -14.31
N PRO A 374 17.48 -6.40 -15.58
CA PRO A 374 17.08 -5.16 -16.25
C PRO A 374 15.57 -4.91 -16.18
N ASP A 375 15.16 -3.68 -16.46
CA ASP A 375 13.75 -3.27 -16.52
C ASP A 375 12.95 -3.53 -15.24
N PHE A 376 13.65 -3.56 -14.10
CA PHE A 376 13.09 -3.79 -12.76
C PHE A 376 12.45 -5.17 -12.58
N GLU A 377 12.81 -6.13 -13.41
CA GLU A 377 12.41 -7.53 -13.25
C GLU A 377 13.24 -8.25 -12.19
N VAL A 378 12.71 -9.36 -11.66
CA VAL A 378 13.39 -10.21 -10.68
C VAL A 378 13.23 -11.66 -11.10
N ARG A 379 14.33 -12.40 -11.09
CA ARG A 379 14.34 -13.85 -11.32
C ARG A 379 14.62 -14.59 -10.02
N TRP A 380 13.69 -15.44 -9.62
CA TRP A 380 13.83 -16.34 -8.47
C TRP A 380 14.55 -17.62 -8.87
N ASP A 381 15.48 -18.09 -8.04
CA ASP A 381 16.33 -19.24 -8.37
C ASP A 381 15.59 -20.59 -8.21
N GLU A 382 14.53 -20.64 -7.40
CA GLU A 382 13.67 -21.82 -7.19
C GLU A 382 12.18 -21.49 -7.47
N GLY A 383 11.43 -22.42 -8.08
CA GLY A 383 9.96 -22.41 -8.08
C GLY A 383 9.29 -21.17 -8.71
N ASP A 384 9.80 -20.70 -9.86
CA ASP A 384 9.53 -19.40 -10.51
C ASP A 384 8.08 -18.88 -10.35
N THR A 385 7.05 -19.68 -10.64
CA THR A 385 5.66 -19.18 -10.63
C THR A 385 5.14 -18.84 -9.22
N ALA A 386 5.36 -19.67 -8.21
CA ALA A 386 4.85 -19.41 -6.86
C ALA A 386 5.66 -18.31 -6.16
N MET A 387 6.99 -18.31 -6.37
CA MET A 387 7.89 -17.33 -5.76
C MET A 387 7.69 -15.92 -6.29
N ARG A 388 7.18 -15.75 -7.52
CA ARG A 388 6.76 -14.44 -8.03
C ARG A 388 5.67 -13.79 -7.19
N TYR A 389 4.84 -14.53 -6.47
CA TYR A 389 3.83 -13.95 -5.57
C TYR A 389 4.36 -13.85 -4.14
N ARG A 390 4.91 -14.96 -3.62
CA ARG A 390 5.46 -15.04 -2.26
C ARG A 390 6.59 -14.04 -2.01
N GLY A 391 7.42 -13.81 -3.02
CA GLY A 391 8.59 -12.94 -2.97
C GLY A 391 8.33 -11.49 -3.36
N TRP A 392 7.11 -11.11 -3.75
CA TRP A 392 6.79 -9.79 -4.30
C TRP A 392 7.28 -8.62 -3.45
N ALA A 393 7.12 -8.72 -2.13
CA ALA A 393 7.55 -7.71 -1.17
C ALA A 393 9.08 -7.62 -1.05
N ALA A 394 9.80 -8.71 -1.30
CA ALA A 394 11.26 -8.78 -1.28
C ALA A 394 11.90 -8.19 -2.55
N GLU A 395 11.18 -8.14 -3.67
CA GLU A 395 11.70 -7.69 -4.98
C GLU A 395 12.26 -6.26 -4.96
N HIS A 396 11.76 -5.40 -4.07
CA HIS A 396 12.22 -4.01 -3.99
C HIS A 396 12.19 -3.46 -2.55
N PRO A 397 13.22 -2.73 -2.08
CA PRO A 397 13.27 -2.25 -0.69
C PRO A 397 12.10 -1.38 -0.22
N LYS A 398 11.43 -0.70 -1.16
CA LYS A 398 10.23 0.09 -0.85
C LYS A 398 8.99 -0.78 -0.57
N ARG A 399 8.99 -2.06 -0.98
CA ARG A 399 7.89 -3.02 -0.80
C ARG A 399 8.06 -3.92 0.42
N PHE A 400 9.22 -3.89 1.09
CA PHE A 400 9.51 -4.78 2.22
C PHE A 400 8.42 -4.81 3.28
N LEU A 401 7.93 -3.63 3.67
CA LEU A 401 6.89 -3.50 4.70
C LEU A 401 5.49 -3.90 4.21
N ALA A 402 5.31 -4.29 2.94
CA ALA A 402 4.06 -4.89 2.48
C ALA A 402 4.01 -6.40 2.77
N GLY A 403 5.16 -7.06 3.01
CA GLY A 403 5.20 -8.50 3.29
C GLY A 403 4.46 -8.86 4.58
N PRO A 404 3.91 -10.08 4.72
CA PRO A 404 3.14 -10.46 5.90
C PRO A 404 4.02 -10.72 7.13
N ILE A 405 5.12 -11.45 6.98
CA ILE A 405 6.12 -11.65 8.03
C ILE A 405 7.45 -11.14 7.48
N VAL A 406 8.03 -10.15 8.16
CA VAL A 406 9.18 -9.43 7.65
C VAL A 406 10.24 -9.32 8.74
N VAL A 407 11.47 -9.69 8.43
CA VAL A 407 12.63 -9.55 9.33
C VAL A 407 13.66 -8.66 8.64
N GLY A 408 14.05 -7.56 9.28
CA GLY A 408 14.91 -6.56 8.63
C GLY A 408 15.58 -5.61 9.60
N THR A 409 16.35 -4.68 9.06
CA THR A 409 17.02 -3.69 9.91
C THR A 409 16.04 -2.63 10.39
N VAL A 410 16.23 -2.12 11.61
CA VAL A 410 15.38 -1.06 12.18
C VAL A 410 15.24 0.15 11.25
N ASP A 411 16.26 0.44 10.42
CA ASP A 411 16.23 1.50 9.40
C ASP A 411 15.01 1.44 8.47
N GLN A 412 14.52 0.25 8.10
CA GLN A 412 13.35 0.16 7.20
C GLN A 412 12.08 0.69 7.85
N ALA A 413 11.89 0.47 9.15
CA ALA A 413 10.81 1.07 9.91
C ALA A 413 11.06 2.58 10.11
N LEU A 414 12.28 2.99 10.45
CA LEU A 414 12.61 4.41 10.67
C LEU A 414 12.43 5.26 9.40
N LEU A 415 12.64 4.68 8.20
CA LEU A 415 12.36 5.34 6.92
C LEU A 415 10.90 5.76 6.74
N SER A 416 9.95 5.17 7.49
CA SER A 416 8.54 5.56 7.47
C SER A 416 8.30 6.93 8.12
N ALA A 417 9.15 7.33 9.08
CA ALA A 417 9.05 8.61 9.79
C ALA A 417 9.90 9.73 9.17
N LEU A 418 10.66 9.43 8.12
CA LEU A 418 11.54 10.40 7.45
C LEU A 418 10.85 11.12 6.30
N GLN A 419 11.34 12.32 5.95
CA GLN A 419 10.96 13.03 4.72
C GLN A 419 11.67 12.42 3.49
N ALA A 420 11.48 11.12 3.30
CA ALA A 420 12.07 10.35 2.23
C ALA A 420 11.03 9.98 1.17
N SER A 421 11.50 9.63 -0.02
CA SER A 421 10.60 9.22 -1.09
C SER A 421 9.90 7.91 -0.70
N HIS A 422 8.57 7.87 -0.83
CA HIS A 422 7.70 6.75 -0.46
C HIS A 422 7.70 6.45 1.05
N ALA A 423 7.92 7.46 1.90
CA ALA A 423 7.77 7.31 3.35
C ALA A 423 6.33 6.97 3.74
N HIS A 424 5.34 7.64 3.12
CA HIS A 424 3.92 7.37 3.34
C HIS A 424 3.52 5.92 3.04
N LEU A 425 4.00 5.38 1.91
CA LEU A 425 3.82 3.96 1.58
C LEU A 425 4.36 3.04 2.68
N ARG A 426 5.59 3.29 3.13
CA ARG A 426 6.22 2.50 4.20
C ARG A 426 5.43 2.61 5.51
N ALA A 427 5.00 3.81 5.86
CA ALA A 427 4.24 4.06 7.07
C ALA A 427 2.89 3.34 7.04
N ALA A 428 2.11 3.50 5.97
CA ALA A 428 0.82 2.84 5.79
C ALA A 428 0.95 1.31 5.74
N ALA A 429 1.95 0.79 5.02
CA ALA A 429 2.20 -0.64 4.97
C ALA A 429 2.57 -1.20 6.35
N LEU A 430 3.30 -0.45 7.18
CA LEU A 430 3.70 -0.86 8.52
C LEU A 430 2.53 -0.86 9.53
N LEU A 431 1.47 -0.06 9.34
CA LEU A 431 0.32 0.02 10.26
C LEU A 431 -0.42 -1.31 10.46
N ARG A 432 -0.21 -2.29 9.59
CA ARG A 432 -0.82 -3.63 9.69
C ARG A 432 0.02 -4.60 10.52
N HIS A 433 1.26 -4.26 10.86
CA HIS A 433 2.22 -5.15 11.49
C HIS A 433 2.22 -5.00 13.00
N PHE A 434 2.44 -6.13 13.67
CA PHE A 434 3.07 -6.13 14.98
C PHE A 434 4.55 -5.75 14.82
N LEU A 435 4.92 -4.56 15.29
CA LEU A 435 6.30 -4.07 15.25
C LEU A 435 7.07 -4.58 16.47
N VAL A 436 8.09 -5.40 16.23
CA VAL A 436 9.05 -5.84 17.26
C VAL A 436 10.37 -5.14 16.98
N VAL A 437 10.91 -4.43 17.96
CA VAL A 437 12.23 -3.80 17.86
C VAL A 437 13.17 -4.47 18.84
N ASP A 438 14.17 -5.17 18.31
CA ASP A 438 15.17 -5.88 19.09
C ASP A 438 16.36 -4.99 19.42
N GLU A 439 16.99 -5.28 20.55
CA GLU A 439 18.24 -4.63 21.00
C GLU A 439 18.18 -3.09 20.93
N VAL A 440 17.11 -2.50 21.49
CA VAL A 440 16.94 -1.04 21.57
C VAL A 440 18.04 -0.45 22.47
N HIS A 441 19.00 0.24 21.87
CA HIS A 441 20.08 0.89 22.60
C HIS A 441 19.77 2.36 22.90
N ALA A 442 19.81 2.75 24.18
CA ALA A 442 19.54 4.11 24.63
C ALA A 442 20.57 5.18 24.20
N SER A 443 21.65 4.80 23.52
CA SER A 443 22.77 5.69 23.20
C SER A 443 22.63 6.47 21.89
N ASP A 444 21.67 6.15 21.02
CA ASP A 444 21.46 6.85 19.75
C ASP A 444 20.25 7.78 19.81
N VAL A 445 20.51 9.05 20.09
CA VAL A 445 19.49 10.10 20.19
C VAL A 445 18.74 10.29 18.86
N TYR A 446 19.42 10.11 17.72
CA TYR A 446 18.79 10.28 16.41
C TYR A 446 17.82 9.14 16.12
N MET A 447 18.24 7.89 16.33
CA MET A 447 17.35 6.74 16.18
C MET A 447 16.19 6.78 17.19
N THR A 448 16.44 7.24 18.42
CA THR A 448 15.38 7.42 19.44
C THR A 448 14.32 8.39 18.94
N ALA A 449 14.70 9.57 18.45
CA ALA A 449 13.74 10.56 17.97
C ALA A 449 12.92 10.06 16.76
N LEU A 450 13.51 9.25 15.89
CA LEU A 450 12.76 8.64 14.78
C LEU A 450 11.85 7.52 15.28
N MET A 451 12.30 6.70 16.22
CA MET A 451 11.49 5.64 16.81
C MET A 451 10.27 6.20 17.53
N ASP A 452 10.41 7.29 18.29
CA ASP A 452 9.29 7.97 18.94
C ASP A 452 8.19 8.31 17.92
N ARG A 453 8.57 8.82 16.74
CA ARG A 453 7.60 9.14 15.66
C ARG A 453 6.94 7.90 15.08
N VAL A 454 7.69 6.81 14.89
CA VAL A 454 7.13 5.54 14.41
C VAL A 454 6.13 4.99 15.44
N LEU A 455 6.48 5.03 16.73
CA LEU A 455 5.63 4.54 17.82
C LEU A 455 4.38 5.41 18.01
N ASP A 456 4.50 6.74 18.00
CA ASP A 456 3.36 7.67 18.06
C ASP A 456 2.35 7.34 16.95
N GLN A 457 2.83 7.16 15.72
CA GLN A 457 1.98 6.83 14.58
C GLN A 457 1.35 5.44 14.71
N HIS A 458 2.09 4.45 15.19
CA HIS A 458 1.56 3.09 15.41
C HIS A 458 0.46 3.08 16.45
N LEU A 459 0.72 3.65 17.63
CA LEU A 459 -0.24 3.70 18.74
C LEU A 459 -1.49 4.51 18.38
N SER A 460 -1.35 5.57 17.57
CA SER A 460 -2.50 6.35 17.11
C SER A 460 -3.39 5.56 16.13
N ALA A 461 -2.87 4.52 15.49
CA ALA A 461 -3.61 3.67 14.56
C ALA A 461 -4.18 2.39 15.23
N GLY A 462 -3.89 2.17 16.51
CA GLY A 462 -4.31 1.01 17.32
C GLY A 462 -3.23 -0.06 17.46
#